data_AF-A0A165Y9L2-F1
#
_entry.id   AF-A0A165Y9L2-F1
#
_cell.length_a   1.000
_cell.length_b   1.000
_cell.length_c   1.000
_cell.angle_alpha   90.00
_cell.angle_beta   90.00
_cell.angle_gamma   90.00
#
_symmetry.space_group_name_H-M   'P 1'
#
loop_
_entity.id
_entity.type
_entity.pdbx_description
1 polymer ?
#
loop_
_entity_poly.entity_id
_entity_poly.type
_entity_poly.pdbx_seq_one_letter_code
_entity_poly.pdbx_strand_id
1 'polypeptide(L)'
;MGDRPVQVYYSPDVRNLDEWATRLNLPLSVDSLGAHYARAHRWLNSLKAQLIQNHAWKELPSTDPRILYTIEAEPLRPSTALPCSPSMSITLPSHASSFFSPERRVQWQMVFHSALFQGSRHTIQPVGSLLNLLQCLIPGMLLLAKEEDKPEGVWTTTRALPPPDWVNAHQSMLVEIFGSSHYKKLFKAASDNRIAFKVNRGVIGE
;
A
#
# COMPACT_ATOMS: atom_id res chain seq x y z
N MET A 1 -1.73 -11.71 -26.86
CA MET A 1 -2.30 -11.57 -25.50
C MET A 1 -1.14 -11.32 -24.56
N GLY A 2 -1.01 -10.11 -24.05
CA GLY A 2 0.09 -9.72 -23.17
C GLY A 2 -0.33 -9.85 -21.71
N ASP A 3 0.53 -10.44 -20.88
CA ASP A 3 0.35 -10.53 -19.44
C ASP A 3 0.18 -9.11 -18.86
N ARG A 4 -0.86 -8.89 -18.03
CA ARG A 4 -1.11 -7.54 -17.49
C ARG A 4 -0.07 -7.24 -16.40
N PRO A 5 0.47 -6.01 -16.35
CA PRO A 5 1.45 -5.65 -15.33
C PRO A 5 0.82 -5.73 -13.94
N VAL A 6 1.59 -6.16 -12.95
CA VAL A 6 1.15 -6.22 -11.54
C VAL A 6 0.67 -4.83 -11.10
N GLN A 7 -0.55 -4.76 -10.56
CA GLN A 7 -1.16 -3.52 -10.07
C GLN A 7 -1.33 -3.55 -8.56
N VAL A 8 -1.26 -2.38 -7.93
CA VAL A 8 -1.74 -2.16 -6.56
C VAL A 8 -3.26 -2.00 -6.61
N TYR A 9 -3.97 -2.79 -5.81
CA TYR A 9 -5.40 -2.68 -5.61
C TYR A 9 -5.70 -2.25 -4.18
N TYR A 10 -6.38 -1.12 -4.04
CA TYR A 10 -6.91 -0.63 -2.78
C TYR A 10 -8.31 -1.19 -2.49
N SER A 11 -8.48 -1.78 -1.31
CA SER A 11 -9.77 -2.30 -0.82
C SER A 11 -10.16 -1.66 0.51
N PRO A 12 -11.28 -0.91 0.58
CA PRO A 12 -11.84 -0.39 1.81
C PRO A 12 -12.77 -1.40 2.51
N ASP A 13 -13.03 -2.58 1.93
CA ASP A 13 -13.99 -3.55 2.46
C ASP A 13 -13.41 -4.31 3.66
N VAL A 14 -14.00 -4.11 4.83
CA VAL A 14 -13.59 -4.76 6.09
C VAL A 14 -13.69 -6.29 5.99
N ARG A 15 -14.60 -6.84 5.18
CA ARG A 15 -14.71 -8.30 4.98
C ARG A 15 -13.47 -8.85 4.29
N ASN A 16 -12.92 -8.12 3.33
CA ASN A 16 -11.68 -8.50 2.66
C ASN A 16 -10.49 -8.42 3.63
N LEU A 17 -10.46 -7.42 4.53
CA LEU A 17 -9.43 -7.35 5.59
C LEU A 17 -9.51 -8.55 6.54
N ASP A 18 -10.70 -8.90 6.99
CA ASP A 18 -10.93 -10.03 7.90
C ASP A 18 -10.55 -11.37 7.25
N GLU A 19 -10.86 -11.53 5.96
CA GLU A 19 -10.44 -12.70 5.18
C GLU A 19 -8.90 -12.82 5.16
N TRP A 20 -8.20 -11.72 4.85
CA TRP A 20 -6.74 -11.71 4.83
C TRP A 20 -6.13 -11.89 6.22
N ALA A 21 -6.70 -11.26 7.25
CA ALA A 21 -6.27 -11.41 8.63
C ALA A 21 -6.35 -12.88 9.09
N THR A 22 -7.48 -13.54 8.79
CA THR A 22 -7.71 -14.95 9.08
C THR A 22 -6.73 -15.84 8.31
N ARG A 23 -6.59 -15.61 6.99
CA ARG A 23 -5.68 -16.37 6.13
C ARG A 23 -4.23 -16.28 6.59
N LEU A 24 -3.78 -15.08 6.97
CA LEU A 24 -2.41 -14.81 7.39
C LEU A 24 -2.16 -15.16 8.86
N ASN A 25 -3.21 -15.51 9.61
CA ASN A 25 -3.17 -15.70 11.07
C ASN A 25 -2.60 -14.45 11.80
N LEU A 26 -3.02 -13.27 11.33
CA LEU A 26 -2.67 -11.96 11.87
C LEU A 26 -3.96 -11.25 12.32
N PRO A 27 -4.42 -11.50 13.55
CA PRO A 27 -5.69 -10.93 14.02
C PRO A 27 -5.63 -9.40 14.00
N LEU A 28 -6.56 -8.79 13.26
CA LEU A 28 -6.74 -7.34 13.21
C LEU A 28 -7.69 -6.92 14.32
N SER A 29 -7.15 -6.43 15.44
CA SER A 29 -7.95 -5.67 16.40
C SER A 29 -7.97 -4.20 15.98
N VAL A 30 -9.14 -3.59 15.92
CA VAL A 30 -9.32 -2.16 15.57
C VAL A 30 -8.48 -1.25 16.49
N ASP A 31 -8.44 -1.56 17.79
CA ASP A 31 -7.63 -0.81 18.77
C ASP A 31 -6.13 -0.98 18.50
N SER A 32 -5.71 -2.21 18.18
CA SER A 32 -4.32 -2.49 17.82
C SER A 32 -3.90 -1.83 16.50
N LEU A 33 -4.82 -1.71 15.55
CA LEU A 33 -4.59 -1.09 14.24
C LEU A 33 -4.24 0.38 14.38
N GLY A 34 -5.05 1.12 15.14
CA GLY A 34 -4.82 2.53 15.44
C GLY A 34 -3.48 2.74 16.14
N ALA A 35 -3.16 1.91 17.14
CA ALA A 35 -1.90 1.97 17.87
C ALA A 35 -0.67 1.66 16.99
N HIS A 36 -0.74 0.62 16.16
CA HIS A 36 0.34 0.27 15.23
C HIS A 36 0.56 1.35 14.19
N TYR A 37 -0.51 1.91 13.62
CA TYR A 37 -0.41 3.00 12.65
C TYR A 37 0.18 4.26 13.28
N ALA A 38 -0.29 4.63 14.46
CA ALA A 38 0.24 5.78 15.21
C ALA A 38 1.73 5.60 15.54
N ARG A 39 2.17 4.40 15.96
CA ARG A 39 3.60 4.10 16.10
C ARG A 39 4.32 4.31 14.77
N ALA A 40 3.80 3.74 13.68
CA ALA A 40 4.41 3.84 12.35
C ALA A 40 4.58 5.27 11.80
N HIS A 41 3.91 6.28 12.36
CA HIS A 41 3.99 7.68 11.90
C HIS A 41 5.43 8.20 11.75
N ARG A 42 6.34 7.90 12.69
CA ARG A 42 7.73 8.39 12.57
C ARG A 42 8.44 7.82 11.33
N TRP A 43 8.12 6.59 10.92
CA TRP A 43 8.68 5.95 9.74
C TRP A 43 8.00 6.43 8.46
N LEU A 44 6.67 6.62 8.47
CA LEU A 44 5.96 7.27 7.38
C LEU A 44 6.53 8.67 7.09
N ASN A 45 6.78 9.46 8.15
CA ASN A 45 7.44 10.76 8.03
C ASN A 45 8.89 10.67 7.56
N SER A 46 9.63 9.62 7.93
CA SER A 46 10.98 9.39 7.40
C SER A 46 10.95 9.08 5.90
N LEU A 47 10.01 8.25 5.43
CA LEU A 47 9.82 7.97 4.00
C LEU A 47 9.44 9.26 3.24
N LYS A 48 8.54 10.07 3.81
CA LYS A 48 8.22 11.41 3.30
C LYS A 48 9.47 12.27 3.16
N ALA A 49 10.29 12.36 4.20
CA ALA A 49 11.52 13.15 4.18
C ALA A 49 12.50 12.67 3.09
N GLN A 50 12.64 11.35 2.90
CA GLN A 50 13.45 10.78 1.82
C GLN A 50 12.93 11.17 0.43
N LEU A 51 11.61 11.18 0.23
CA LEU A 51 11.00 11.61 -1.04
C LEU A 51 11.29 13.09 -1.33
N ILE A 52 11.19 13.94 -0.32
CA ILE A 52 11.47 15.38 -0.45
C ILE A 52 12.95 15.62 -0.75
N GLN A 53 13.84 15.01 0.03
CA GLN A 53 15.28 15.24 -0.05
C GLN A 53 15.91 14.64 -1.31
N ASN A 54 15.51 13.42 -1.70
CA ASN A 54 16.21 12.65 -2.72
C ASN A 54 15.49 12.59 -4.07
N HIS A 55 14.19 12.92 -4.11
CA HIS A 55 13.36 12.77 -5.31
C HIS A 55 12.68 14.07 -5.76
N ALA A 56 13.02 15.21 -5.14
CA ALA A 56 12.44 16.53 -5.43
C ALA A 56 10.91 16.61 -5.24
N TRP A 57 10.36 15.78 -4.36
CA TRP A 57 8.95 15.90 -3.98
C TRP A 57 8.78 17.10 -3.05
N LYS A 58 7.58 17.67 -3.03
CA LYS A 58 7.26 18.83 -2.20
C LYS A 58 6.12 18.47 -1.26
N GLU A 59 6.25 18.85 0.01
CA GLU A 59 5.15 18.75 0.96
C GLU A 59 4.16 19.89 0.74
N LEU A 60 2.88 19.55 0.61
CA LEU A 60 1.81 20.51 0.53
C LEU A 60 1.26 20.77 1.94
N PRO A 61 1.08 22.04 2.34
CA PRO A 61 0.48 22.35 3.63
C PRO A 61 -0.95 21.81 3.68
N SER A 62 -1.25 20.97 4.67
CA SER A 62 -2.61 20.49 4.93
C SER A 62 -3.30 21.40 5.94
N THR A 63 -4.49 21.89 5.59
CA THR A 63 -5.40 22.54 6.54
C THR A 63 -6.30 21.54 7.27
N ASP A 64 -6.33 20.28 6.83
CA ASP A 64 -7.13 19.21 7.44
C ASP A 64 -6.29 18.44 8.47
N PRO A 65 -6.65 18.47 9.77
CA PRO A 65 -5.93 17.76 10.83
C PRO A 65 -6.04 16.23 10.72
N ARG A 66 -6.94 15.73 9.88
CA ARG A 66 -7.11 14.29 9.61
C ARG A 66 -6.10 13.75 8.58
N ILE A 67 -5.27 14.62 8.02
CA ILE A 67 -4.22 14.27 7.07
C ILE A 67 -2.87 14.30 7.80
N LEU A 68 -2.11 13.22 7.68
CA LEU A 68 -0.75 13.13 8.24
C LEU A 68 0.21 13.98 7.41
N TYR A 69 0.19 13.78 6.10
CA TYR A 69 0.89 14.61 5.12
C TYR A 69 0.29 14.43 3.73
N THR A 70 0.51 15.44 2.89
CA THR A 70 0.35 15.35 1.45
C THR A 70 1.68 15.76 0.81
N ILE A 71 2.18 14.92 -0.08
CA ILE A 71 3.37 15.22 -0.88
C ILE A 71 3.03 15.13 -2.36
N GLU A 72 3.65 15.98 -3.15
CA GLU A 72 3.43 16.09 -4.58
C GLU A 72 4.75 15.88 -5.31
N ALA A 73 4.71 15.08 -6.38
CA ALA A 73 5.83 14.96 -7.31
C ALA A 73 5.78 16.13 -8.30
N GLU A 74 6.92 16.75 -8.58
CA GLU A 74 6.96 17.81 -9.59
C GLU A 74 6.54 17.22 -10.95
N PRO A 75 5.58 17.84 -11.67
CA PRO A 75 5.16 17.35 -12.97
C PRO A 75 6.39 17.29 -13.90
N LEU A 76 6.56 16.15 -14.58
CA LEU A 76 7.53 16.02 -15.66
C LEU A 76 7.17 17.08 -16.70
N ARG A 77 7.95 18.17 -16.77
CA ARG A 77 7.74 19.22 -17.77
C ARG A 77 8.10 18.61 -19.13
N PRO A 78 7.14 18.40 -20.05
CA PRO A 78 7.50 18.03 -21.40
C PRO A 78 8.25 19.23 -22.02
N SER A 79 9.34 18.96 -22.74
CA SER A 79 10.12 19.98 -23.46
C SER A 79 9.32 20.68 -24.58
N THR A 80 8.06 20.31 -24.80
CA THR A 80 7.20 20.79 -25.88
C THR A 80 5.80 21.09 -25.33
N ALA A 81 5.13 22.07 -25.95
CA ALA A 81 3.91 22.78 -25.50
C ALA A 81 2.63 21.93 -25.31
N LEU A 82 2.72 20.79 -24.63
CA LEU A 82 1.59 19.97 -24.21
C LEU A 82 1.17 20.36 -22.78
N PRO A 83 -0.12 20.29 -22.45
CA PRO A 83 -0.61 20.59 -21.12
C PRO A 83 0.11 19.72 -20.09
N CYS A 84 0.59 20.35 -19.02
CA CYS A 84 1.21 19.65 -17.89
C CYS A 84 0.26 18.55 -17.43
N SER A 85 0.76 17.32 -17.29
CA SER A 85 0.00 16.28 -16.61
C SER A 85 -0.42 16.79 -15.22
N PRO A 86 -1.64 16.48 -14.75
CA PRO A 86 -2.10 16.92 -13.44
C PRO A 86 -1.08 16.52 -12.39
N SER A 87 -0.82 17.42 -11.45
CA SER A 87 0.14 17.15 -10.40
C SER A 87 -0.30 15.94 -9.58
N MET A 88 0.60 14.97 -9.45
CA MET A 88 0.30 13.69 -8.84
C MET A 88 0.78 13.73 -7.39
N SER A 89 -0.14 13.51 -6.45
CA SER A 89 0.13 13.60 -5.02
C SER A 89 -0.14 12.29 -4.28
N ILE A 90 0.67 12.02 -3.25
CA ILE A 90 0.42 10.97 -2.27
C ILE A 90 -0.03 11.65 -0.99
N THR A 91 -1.22 11.26 -0.52
CA THR A 91 -1.79 11.74 0.74
C THR A 91 -2.00 10.56 1.67
N LEU A 92 -1.59 10.69 2.94
CA LEU A 92 -1.88 9.72 3.98
C LEU A 92 -2.70 10.34 5.11
N PRO A 93 -3.67 9.61 5.69
CA PRO A 93 -4.43 10.08 6.83
C PRO A 93 -3.61 10.00 8.13
N SER A 94 -4.00 10.80 9.12
CA SER A 94 -3.43 10.77 10.47
C SER A 94 -3.96 9.62 11.32
N HIS A 95 -5.10 9.03 10.94
CA HIS A 95 -5.68 7.87 11.61
C HIS A 95 -6.05 6.77 10.60
N ALA A 96 -5.70 5.52 10.92
CA ALA A 96 -5.95 4.35 10.07
C ALA A 96 -7.44 4.16 9.72
N SER A 97 -8.35 4.50 10.63
CA SER A 97 -9.80 4.42 10.40
C SER A 97 -10.25 5.22 9.18
N SER A 98 -9.52 6.28 8.81
CA SER A 98 -9.85 7.12 7.65
C SER A 98 -9.79 6.36 6.34
N PHE A 99 -8.98 5.30 6.23
CA PHE A 99 -8.96 4.45 5.03
C PHE A 99 -10.35 3.83 4.81
N PHE A 100 -11.04 3.44 5.86
CA PHE A 100 -12.34 2.76 5.76
C PHE A 100 -13.53 3.72 5.72
N SER A 101 -13.32 5.03 5.87
CA SER A 101 -14.38 6.05 5.80
C SER A 101 -15.02 6.09 4.41
N PRO A 102 -16.34 5.83 4.27
CA PRO A 102 -17.04 5.87 2.99
C PRO A 102 -16.86 7.19 2.25
N GLU A 103 -16.82 8.30 2.97
CA GLU A 103 -16.72 9.66 2.45
C GLU A 103 -15.36 9.95 1.80
N ARG A 104 -14.32 9.19 2.17
CA ARG A 104 -12.95 9.33 1.65
C ARG A 104 -12.52 8.20 0.73
N ARG A 105 -13.42 7.26 0.44
CA ARG A 105 -13.11 6.10 -0.41
C ARG A 105 -12.50 6.51 -1.75
N VAL A 106 -13.14 7.47 -2.43
CA VAL A 106 -12.67 7.96 -3.73
C VAL A 106 -11.30 8.64 -3.60
N GLN A 107 -11.08 9.39 -2.53
CA GLN A 107 -9.78 10.02 -2.24
C GLN A 107 -8.65 8.96 -2.19
N TRP A 108 -8.86 7.86 -1.46
CA TRP A 108 -7.84 6.82 -1.33
C TRP A 108 -7.69 5.96 -2.58
N GLN A 109 -8.78 5.73 -3.32
CA GLN A 109 -8.70 5.13 -4.65
C GLN A 109 -7.84 5.99 -5.59
N MET A 110 -8.07 7.31 -5.64
CA MET A 110 -7.26 8.20 -6.46
C MET A 110 -5.77 8.17 -6.08
N VAL A 111 -5.44 8.07 -4.78
CA VAL A 111 -4.04 7.97 -4.35
C VAL A 111 -3.41 6.64 -4.79
N PHE A 112 -3.98 5.51 -4.41
CA PHE A 112 -3.35 4.20 -4.58
C PHE A 112 -3.53 3.59 -5.97
N HIS A 113 -4.55 4.02 -6.72
CA HIS A 113 -4.73 3.65 -8.14
C HIS A 113 -4.13 4.67 -9.11
N SER A 114 -3.51 5.75 -8.62
CA SER A 114 -2.81 6.70 -9.49
C SER A 114 -1.68 6.04 -10.26
N ALA A 115 -1.48 6.46 -11.51
CA ALA A 115 -0.33 6.06 -12.31
C ALA A 115 1.01 6.40 -11.61
N LEU A 116 1.07 7.49 -10.84
CA LEU A 116 2.23 7.84 -10.03
C LEU A 116 2.57 6.75 -9.03
N PHE A 117 1.60 6.32 -8.22
CA PHE A 117 1.83 5.33 -7.19
C PHE A 117 2.21 3.98 -7.81
N GLN A 118 1.52 3.59 -8.88
CA GLN A 118 1.80 2.34 -9.62
C GLN A 118 3.19 2.33 -10.26
N GLY A 119 3.62 3.43 -10.89
CA GLY A 119 4.94 3.51 -11.51
C GLY A 119 6.06 3.70 -10.49
N SER A 120 5.88 4.63 -9.55
CA SER A 120 6.91 5.04 -8.59
C SER A 120 7.26 3.94 -7.61
N ARG A 121 6.33 3.04 -7.26
CA ARG A 121 6.65 1.92 -6.34
C ARG A 121 7.76 0.99 -6.86
N HIS A 122 8.01 0.99 -8.17
CA HIS A 122 9.05 0.19 -8.81
C HIS A 122 10.38 0.94 -8.94
N THR A 123 10.34 2.27 -9.09
CA THR A 123 11.51 3.09 -9.43
C THR A 123 12.01 3.92 -8.25
N ILE A 124 11.13 4.24 -7.30
CA ILE A 124 11.39 5.09 -6.13
C ILE A 124 11.23 4.24 -4.87
N GLN A 125 12.36 3.83 -4.30
CA GLN A 125 12.39 2.91 -3.16
C GLN A 125 11.51 3.36 -1.98
N PRO A 126 11.45 4.65 -1.60
CA PRO A 126 10.57 5.09 -0.52
C PRO A 126 9.08 4.86 -0.78
N VAL A 127 8.62 4.93 -2.05
CA VAL A 127 7.22 4.62 -2.41
C VAL A 127 6.95 3.12 -2.30
N GLY A 128 7.90 2.29 -2.74
CA GLY A 128 7.81 0.83 -2.55
C GLY A 128 7.78 0.44 -1.08
N SER A 129 8.62 1.07 -0.24
CA SER A 129 8.64 0.86 1.20
C SER A 129 7.39 1.39 1.90
N LEU A 130 6.78 2.47 1.39
CA LEU A 130 5.49 2.95 1.87
C LEU A 130 4.39 1.90 1.65
N LEU A 131 4.28 1.35 0.44
CA LEU A 131 3.35 0.27 0.13
C LEU A 131 3.58 -0.92 1.07
N ASN A 132 4.83 -1.37 1.21
CA ASN A 132 5.16 -2.52 2.02
C ASN A 132 4.82 -2.31 3.51
N LEU A 133 5.12 -1.13 4.05
CA LEU A 133 4.78 -0.79 5.43
C LEU A 133 3.27 -0.77 5.64
N LEU A 134 2.50 -0.19 4.72
CA LEU A 134 1.03 -0.18 4.80
C LEU A 134 0.44 -1.60 4.70
N GLN A 135 1.02 -2.49 3.89
CA GLN A 135 0.64 -3.91 3.83
C GLN A 135 0.88 -4.64 5.15
N CYS A 136 1.98 -4.35 5.86
CA CYS A 136 2.24 -4.91 7.18
C CYS A 136 1.28 -4.36 8.24
N LEU A 137 0.94 -3.07 8.17
CA LEU A 137 0.06 -2.41 9.13
C LEU A 137 -1.38 -2.90 8.99
N ILE A 138 -1.85 -3.02 7.76
CA ILE A 138 -3.24 -3.33 7.43
C ILE A 138 -3.29 -4.37 6.28
N PRO A 139 -2.99 -5.66 6.56
CA PRO A 139 -3.04 -6.69 5.54
C PRO A 139 -4.43 -6.75 4.90
N GLY A 140 -4.46 -6.79 3.57
CA GLY A 140 -5.71 -6.80 2.79
C GLY A 140 -6.15 -5.42 2.28
N MET A 141 -5.66 -4.31 2.85
CA MET A 141 -6.02 -2.96 2.40
C MET A 141 -5.40 -2.62 1.05
N LEU A 142 -4.12 -2.96 0.89
CA LEU A 142 -3.38 -2.81 -0.36
C LEU A 142 -2.91 -4.19 -0.82
N LEU A 143 -3.37 -4.61 -1.99
CA LEU A 143 -3.04 -5.89 -2.59
C LEU A 143 -2.18 -5.66 -3.83
N LEU A 144 -1.17 -6.50 -4.05
CA LEU A 144 -0.54 -6.62 -5.36
C LEU A 144 -1.29 -7.69 -6.14
N ALA A 145 -1.89 -7.32 -7.27
CA ALA A 145 -2.66 -8.21 -8.13
C ALA A 145 -1.97 -8.37 -9.48
N LYS A 146 -1.78 -9.62 -9.92
CA LYS A 146 -1.34 -9.97 -11.27
C LYS A 146 -2.49 -10.71 -11.96
N GLU A 147 -2.88 -10.22 -13.13
CA GLU A 147 -3.93 -10.83 -13.95
C GLU A 147 -3.30 -11.53 -15.16
N GLU A 148 -3.57 -12.83 -15.29
CA GLU A 148 -3.08 -13.67 -16.38
C GLU A 148 -4.28 -14.14 -17.22
N ASP A 149 -4.30 -13.78 -18.50
CA ASP A 149 -5.26 -14.31 -19.47
C ASP A 149 -4.89 -15.77 -19.80
N LYS A 150 -5.72 -16.73 -19.37
CA LYS A 150 -5.58 -18.15 -19.72
C LYS A 150 -6.75 -18.59 -20.61
N PRO A 151 -6.63 -19.70 -21.36
CA PRO A 151 -7.74 -20.22 -22.17
C PRO A 151 -9.04 -20.45 -21.39
N GLU A 152 -8.93 -20.72 -20.09
CA GLU A 152 -10.05 -20.99 -19.17
C GLU A 152 -10.65 -19.73 -18.52
N GLY A 153 -10.15 -18.54 -18.81
CA GLY A 153 -10.56 -17.26 -18.23
C GLY A 153 -9.41 -16.46 -17.63
N VAL A 154 -9.74 -15.38 -16.92
CA VAL A 154 -8.75 -14.50 -16.28
C VAL A 154 -8.42 -15.05 -14.88
N TRP A 155 -7.14 -15.28 -14.64
CA TRP A 155 -6.64 -15.71 -13.33
C TRP A 155 -5.98 -14.54 -12.62
N THR A 156 -6.42 -14.22 -11.41
CA THR A 156 -5.85 -13.15 -10.60
C THR A 156 -5.07 -13.74 -9.44
N THR A 157 -3.76 -13.54 -9.43
CA THR A 157 -2.90 -13.84 -8.28
C THR A 157 -2.72 -12.58 -7.46
N THR A 158 -3.12 -12.61 -6.20
CA THR A 158 -3.04 -11.48 -5.27
C THR A 158 -2.10 -11.78 -4.11
N ARG A 159 -1.40 -10.75 -3.62
CA ARG A 159 -0.49 -10.80 -2.47
C ARG A 159 -0.79 -9.65 -1.52
N ALA A 160 -1.01 -9.95 -0.23
CA ALA A 160 -1.39 -8.97 0.78
C ALA A 160 -0.26 -8.54 1.73
N LEU A 161 0.87 -9.24 1.72
CA LEU A 161 2.06 -8.93 2.52
C LEU A 161 3.27 -8.64 1.63
N PRO A 162 4.28 -7.89 2.12
CA PRO A 162 5.52 -7.65 1.37
C PRO A 162 6.36 -8.92 1.13
N PRO A 163 7.39 -8.85 0.26
CA PRO A 163 8.45 -9.85 0.17
C PRO A 163 9.09 -10.16 1.53
N PRO A 164 9.38 -11.44 1.86
CA PRO A 164 9.99 -11.80 3.15
C PRO A 164 11.35 -11.12 3.34
N ASP A 165 12.13 -10.92 2.27
CA ASP A 165 13.41 -10.21 2.33
C ASP A 165 13.25 -8.76 2.80
N TRP A 166 12.19 -8.07 2.34
CA TRP A 166 11.90 -6.71 2.81
C TRP A 166 11.48 -6.73 4.28
N VAL A 167 10.64 -7.68 4.70
CA VAL A 167 10.21 -7.83 6.11
C VAL A 167 11.42 -8.11 7.01
N ASN A 168 12.36 -8.95 6.57
CA ASN A 168 13.58 -9.26 7.30
C ASN A 168 14.51 -8.04 7.40
N ALA A 169 14.75 -7.36 6.28
CA ALA A 169 15.61 -6.16 6.23
C ALA A 169 15.10 -5.02 7.14
N HIS A 170 13.79 -4.98 7.40
CA HIS A 170 13.16 -3.97 8.25
C HIS A 170 12.75 -4.50 9.63
N GLN A 171 13.34 -5.60 10.09
CA GLN A 171 13.01 -6.24 11.37
C GLN A 171 12.97 -5.26 12.55
N SER A 172 14.02 -4.44 12.73
CA SER A 172 14.11 -3.51 13.86
C SER A 172 12.92 -2.55 13.93
N MET A 173 12.57 -1.93 12.79
CA MET A 173 11.39 -1.08 12.65
C MET A 173 10.10 -1.84 12.99
N LEU A 174 9.91 -3.02 12.40
CA LEU A 174 8.68 -3.78 12.55
C LEU A 174 8.50 -4.31 13.98
N VAL A 175 9.60 -4.68 14.66
CA VAL A 175 9.57 -5.05 16.08
C VAL A 175 9.17 -3.88 16.95
N GLU A 176 9.61 -2.66 16.64
CA GLU A 176 9.20 -1.47 17.39
C GLU A 176 7.71 -1.13 17.17
N ILE A 177 7.21 -1.31 15.95
CA ILE A 177 5.81 -1.02 15.60
C ILE A 177 4.86 -2.09 16.18
N PHE A 178 5.19 -3.37 16.06
CA PHE A 178 4.26 -4.47 16.36
C PHE A 178 4.62 -5.27 17.62
N GLY A 179 5.84 -5.14 18.13
CA GLY A 179 6.42 -6.03 19.13
C GLY A 179 6.98 -7.32 18.53
N SER A 180 7.93 -7.96 19.23
CA SER A 180 8.65 -9.13 18.71
C SER A 180 7.76 -10.32 18.40
N SER A 181 6.70 -10.54 19.18
CA SER A 181 5.75 -11.65 18.99
C SER A 181 4.97 -11.49 17.68
N HIS A 182 4.43 -10.30 17.43
CA HIS A 182 3.68 -10.01 16.21
C HIS A 182 4.60 -10.00 14.99
N TYR A 183 5.79 -9.40 15.10
CA TYR A 183 6.79 -9.46 14.02
C TYR A 183 7.09 -10.90 13.58
N LYS A 184 7.30 -11.84 14.52
CA LYS A 184 7.54 -13.25 14.18
C LYS A 184 6.38 -13.87 13.40
N LYS A 185 5.13 -13.55 13.76
CA LYS A 185 3.94 -14.00 13.02
C LYS A 185 3.90 -13.39 11.61
N LEU A 186 4.14 -12.09 11.51
CA LEU A 186 4.17 -11.35 10.24
C LEU A 186 5.24 -11.92 9.30
N PHE A 187 6.46 -12.14 9.80
CA PHE A 187 7.56 -12.70 9.01
C PHE A 187 7.26 -14.14 8.56
N LYS A 188 6.73 -14.97 9.46
CA LYS A 188 6.28 -16.33 9.11
C LYS A 188 5.20 -16.30 8.03
N ALA A 189 4.21 -15.41 8.16
CA ALA A 189 3.14 -15.27 7.18
C ALA A 189 3.64 -14.79 5.82
N ALA A 190 4.53 -13.79 5.79
CA ALA A 190 5.13 -13.28 4.55
C ALA A 190 6.04 -14.30 3.82
N SER A 191 6.58 -15.28 4.56
CA SER A 191 7.46 -16.32 4.03
C SER A 191 6.72 -17.57 3.53
N ASP A 192 5.44 -17.75 3.90
CA ASP A 192 4.64 -18.89 3.46
C ASP A 192 3.76 -18.49 2.26
N ASN A 193 4.21 -18.88 1.05
CA ASN A 193 3.51 -18.57 -0.20
C ASN A 193 2.07 -19.07 -0.23
N ARG A 194 1.73 -20.13 0.53
CA ARG A 194 0.38 -20.72 0.53
C ARG A 194 -0.64 -19.81 1.19
N ILE A 195 -0.21 -18.94 2.11
CA ILE A 195 -1.09 -17.99 2.81
C ILE A 195 -0.85 -16.54 2.38
N ALA A 196 0.39 -16.18 1.99
CA ALA A 196 0.72 -14.84 1.51
C ALA A 196 0.08 -14.51 0.15
N PHE A 197 -0.22 -15.52 -0.66
CA PHE A 197 -0.86 -15.39 -1.96
C PHE A 197 -2.26 -15.99 -1.98
N LYS A 198 -3.15 -15.42 -2.79
CA LYS A 198 -4.49 -15.94 -3.11
C LYS A 198 -4.65 -15.93 -4.63
N VAL A 199 -5.13 -17.04 -5.19
CA VAL A 199 -5.40 -17.18 -6.62
C VAL A 199 -6.91 -17.27 -6.80
N ASN A 200 -7.47 -16.32 -7.55
CA ASN A 200 -8.89 -16.28 -7.87
C ASN A 200 -9.07 -16.46 -9.38
N ARG A 201 -10.14 -17.15 -9.76
CA ARG A 201 -10.60 -17.20 -11.14
C ARG A 201 -11.69 -16.17 -11.32
N GLY A 202 -11.47 -15.19 -12.18
CA GLY A 202 -12.52 -14.29 -12.65
C GLY A 202 -13.33 -15.02 -13.73
N VAL A 203 -14.65 -15.08 -13.57
CA VAL A 203 -15.53 -15.46 -14.67
C VAL A 203 -15.65 -14.22 -15.56
N ILE A 204 -15.39 -14.38 -16.86
CA ILE A 204 -15.63 -13.30 -17.83
C ILE A 204 -17.14 -13.12 -17.92
N GLY A 205 -17.67 -12.04 -17.34
CA GLY A 205 -19.05 -11.57 -17.54
C GLY A 205 -19.89 -11.48 -16.27
N GLU A 206 -19.84 -10.32 -15.61
CA GLU A 206 -21.01 -9.59 -15.10
C GLU A 206 -20.85 -8.10 -15.42
#